data_AF-A0A7X1HRF8-F1
#
_entry.id   AF-A0A7X1HRF8-F1
#
_cell.length_a   1.000
_cell.length_b   1.000
_cell.length_c   1.000
_cell.angle_alpha   90.00
_cell.angle_beta   90.00
_cell.angle_gamma   90.00
#
_symmetry.space_group_name_H-M   'P 1'
#
loop_
_entity.id
_entity.type
_entity.pdbx_description
1 polymer ?
#
loop_
_entity_poly.entity_id
_entity_poly.type
_entity_poly.pdbx_seq_one_letter_code
_entity_poly.pdbx_strand_id
1 'polypeptide(L)'
;MVSLKEKLEKPFSDDELEFRVGATNSDKTNGLALAYIQARAIQNRLDEVVGIENWKVSYKEINGGFIAKLELKINNEWIAKEDGSGITDYEAIKGGISCAFKRAASVWGVGRYLYEIEGQWLPIEQRGKSYIFKETPKLNNQNKENQIEETKEERAKNIELTFGKYKGKTLGEILRENKDYLIYLTTNSKDTKIINACKYLLNLKEVA
;
A
#
# COMPACT_ATOMS: atom_id res chain seq x y z
N MET A 1 -0.82 18.99 7.15
CA MET A 1 0.64 18.77 7.14
C MET A 1 0.86 17.26 7.12
N VAL A 2 1.64 16.72 6.19
CA VAL A 2 1.87 15.27 6.10
C VAL A 2 2.71 14.81 7.31
N SER A 3 2.24 13.78 8.01
CA SER A 3 2.90 13.20 9.19
C SER A 3 4.21 12.49 8.83
N LEU A 4 5.09 12.30 9.82
CA LEU A 4 6.35 11.54 9.65
C LEU A 4 6.09 10.13 9.08
N LYS A 5 5.06 9.45 9.61
CA LYS A 5 4.65 8.12 9.16
C LYS A 5 4.31 8.11 7.67
N GLU A 6 3.45 9.03 7.23
CA GLU A 6 3.05 9.14 5.82
C GLU A 6 4.23 9.44 4.89
N LYS A 7 5.20 10.26 5.33
CA LYS A 7 6.42 10.54 4.54
C LYS A 7 7.31 9.29 4.38
N LEU A 8 7.51 8.52 5.46
CA LEU A 8 8.29 7.28 5.43
C LEU A 8 7.62 6.20 4.57
N GLU A 9 6.29 6.09 4.67
CA GLU A 9 5.49 5.08 3.97
C GLU A 9 5.20 5.42 2.49
N LYS A 10 5.54 6.64 2.03
CA LYS A 10 5.32 7.05 0.64
C LYS A 10 5.87 5.99 -0.34
N PRO A 11 5.10 5.55 -1.35
CA PRO A 11 5.58 4.59 -2.33
C PRO A 11 6.86 5.07 -3.03
N PHE A 12 7.76 4.14 -3.35
CA PHE A 12 8.92 4.40 -4.20
C PHE A 12 8.47 4.51 -5.66
N SER A 13 9.20 5.27 -6.47
CA SER A 13 8.92 5.34 -7.91
C SER A 13 9.34 4.05 -8.60
N ASP A 14 8.78 3.79 -9.79
CA ASP A 14 8.98 2.52 -10.49
C ASP A 14 10.45 2.27 -10.86
N ASP A 15 11.26 3.32 -11.04
CA ASP A 15 12.70 3.25 -11.31
C ASP A 15 13.55 2.92 -10.06
N GLU A 16 13.00 3.10 -8.86
CA GLU A 16 13.65 2.69 -7.61
C GLU A 16 13.32 1.23 -7.24
N LEU A 17 12.36 0.62 -7.95
CA LEU A 17 11.94 -0.76 -7.74
C LEU A 17 12.77 -1.73 -8.58
N GLU A 18 13.22 -2.79 -7.91
CA GLU A 18 13.88 -3.92 -8.53
C GLU A 18 13.10 -5.19 -8.28
N PHE A 19 13.33 -6.20 -9.11
CA PHE A 19 12.66 -7.49 -9.02
C PHE A 19 13.69 -8.61 -9.03
N ARG A 20 13.48 -9.58 -8.16
CA ARG A 20 14.24 -10.83 -8.14
C ARG A 20 13.32 -12.02 -8.35
N VAL A 21 13.87 -13.08 -8.93
CA VAL A 21 13.20 -14.38 -9.00
C VAL A 21 13.11 -14.97 -7.60
N GLY A 22 11.88 -15.20 -7.15
CA GLY A 22 11.54 -15.91 -5.93
C GLY A 22 11.37 -17.41 -6.18
N ALA A 23 10.24 -17.96 -5.73
CA ALA A 23 9.87 -19.34 -6.00
C ALA A 23 9.77 -19.61 -7.52
N THR A 24 10.17 -20.80 -7.96
CA THR A 24 10.01 -21.25 -9.34
C THR A 24 8.99 -22.38 -9.41
N ASN A 25 8.32 -22.53 -10.55
CA ASN A 25 7.54 -23.73 -10.82
C ASN A 25 8.46 -24.96 -11.03
N SER A 26 7.87 -26.15 -11.09
CA SER A 26 8.61 -27.43 -11.11
C SER A 26 9.51 -27.59 -12.33
N ASP A 27 9.06 -27.15 -13.50
CA ASP A 27 9.79 -27.14 -14.77
C ASP A 27 10.72 -25.92 -14.94
N LYS A 28 10.72 -25.00 -13.97
CA LYS A 28 11.57 -23.79 -13.93
C LYS A 28 11.42 -22.87 -15.16
N THR A 29 10.22 -22.84 -15.71
CA THR A 29 9.84 -21.96 -16.83
C THR A 29 9.23 -20.64 -16.36
N ASN A 30 8.68 -20.61 -15.14
CA ASN A 30 8.12 -19.42 -14.51
C ASN A 30 8.68 -19.20 -13.10
N GLY A 31 8.82 -17.94 -12.72
CA GLY A 31 9.27 -17.51 -11.41
C GLY A 31 8.38 -16.43 -10.82
N LEU A 32 8.24 -16.44 -9.51
CA LEU A 32 7.54 -15.39 -8.77
C LEU A 32 8.39 -14.12 -8.75
N ALA A 33 7.86 -13.02 -9.27
CA ALA A 33 8.47 -11.70 -9.21
C ALA A 33 8.31 -11.09 -7.83
N LEU A 34 9.42 -10.98 -7.10
CA LEU A 34 9.47 -10.34 -5.78
C LEU A 34 10.07 -8.94 -5.93
N ALA A 35 9.23 -7.93 -5.74
CA ALA A 35 9.64 -6.54 -5.73
C ALA A 35 10.46 -6.21 -4.48
N TYR A 36 11.51 -5.42 -4.64
CA TYR A 36 12.29 -4.86 -3.55
C TYR A 36 12.90 -3.52 -3.95
N ILE A 37 13.39 -2.79 -2.95
CA ILE A 37 14.19 -1.57 -3.14
C ILE A 37 15.62 -1.81 -2.65
N GLN A 38 16.57 -1.11 -3.24
CA GLN A 38 17.95 -1.12 -2.76
C GLN A 38 18.10 -0.36 -1.44
N ALA A 39 19.13 -0.70 -0.67
CA ALA A 39 19.47 0.02 0.56
C ALA A 39 19.69 1.53 0.32
N ARG A 40 20.20 1.91 -0.87
CA ARG A 40 20.44 3.32 -1.21
C ARG A 40 19.14 4.12 -1.31
N ALA A 41 18.08 3.56 -1.89
CA ALA A 41 16.77 4.22 -1.96
C ALA A 41 16.21 4.51 -0.56
N ILE A 42 16.38 3.57 0.38
CA ILE A 42 16.00 3.74 1.79
C ILE A 42 16.82 4.86 2.44
N GLN A 43 18.14 4.89 2.25
CA GLN A 43 19.02 5.93 2.80
C GLN A 43 18.60 7.32 2.31
N ASN A 44 18.38 7.46 1.00
CA ASN A 44 17.91 8.71 0.39
C ASN A 44 16.58 9.15 1.00
N ARG A 45 15.63 8.22 1.20
CA ARG A 45 14.35 8.52 1.85
C ARG A 45 14.54 8.99 3.29
N LEU A 46 15.42 8.36 4.07
CA LEU A 46 15.70 8.77 5.44
C LEU A 46 16.33 10.17 5.49
N ASP A 47 17.31 10.43 4.61
CA ASP A 47 17.93 11.75 4.46
C ASP A 47 16.88 12.83 4.10
N GLU A 48 15.96 12.53 3.17
CA GLU A 48 14.89 13.45 2.77
C GLU A 48 13.87 13.71 3.90
N VAL A 49 13.49 12.66 4.64
CA VAL A 49 12.34 12.72 5.56
C VAL A 49 12.73 13.21 6.95
N VAL A 50 13.88 12.75 7.48
CA VAL A 50 14.33 13.12 8.83
C VAL A 50 15.62 13.94 8.82
N GLY A 51 16.40 13.95 7.73
CA GLY A 51 17.71 14.60 7.69
C GLY A 51 18.84 13.66 8.10
N ILE A 52 20.01 13.83 7.47
CA ILE A 52 21.18 12.95 7.63
C ILE A 52 21.67 12.84 9.08
N GLU A 53 21.46 13.87 9.91
CA GLU A 53 21.86 13.85 11.32
C GLU A 53 20.84 13.17 12.25
N ASN A 54 19.65 12.82 11.74
CA ASN A 54 18.51 12.36 12.55
C ASN A 54 18.15 10.89 12.31
N TRP A 55 19.02 10.13 11.65
CA TRP A 55 18.95 8.67 11.63
C TRP A 55 20.33 8.05 11.77
N LYS A 56 20.37 6.84 12.33
CA LYS A 56 21.59 6.03 12.41
C LYS A 56 21.23 4.56 12.40
N VAL A 57 22.17 3.73 11.92
CA VAL A 57 22.04 2.28 11.94
C VAL A 57 23.23 1.66 12.64
N SER A 58 22.99 0.64 13.45
CA SER A 58 24.02 -0.24 14.00
C SER A 58 23.68 -1.70 13.68
N TYR A 59 24.71 -2.55 13.66
CA TYR A 59 24.55 -3.96 13.32
C TYR A 59 25.12 -4.83 14.42
N LYS A 60 24.40 -5.91 14.73
CA LYS A 60 24.86 -6.98 15.63
C LYS A 60 24.90 -8.29 14.84
N GLU A 61 26.07 -8.89 14.79
CA GLU A 61 26.22 -10.24 14.25
C GLU A 61 25.54 -11.26 15.18
N ILE A 62 24.85 -12.21 14.57
CA ILE A 62 24.24 -13.37 15.22
C ILE A 62 24.66 -14.63 14.46
N ASN A 63 24.44 -15.81 15.04
CA ASN A 63 24.79 -17.05 14.37
C ASN A 63 24.05 -17.16 13.02
N GLY A 64 24.80 -17.09 11.92
CA GLY A 64 24.27 -17.17 10.56
C GLY A 64 23.60 -15.91 10.03
N GLY A 65 23.77 -14.73 10.64
CA GLY A 65 23.11 -13.51 10.17
C GLY A 65 23.42 -12.24 10.94
N PHE A 66 22.58 -11.23 10.75
CA PHE A 66 22.73 -9.90 11.35
C PHE A 66 21.38 -9.36 11.82
N ILE A 67 21.38 -8.68 12.97
CA ILE A 67 20.32 -7.77 13.40
C ILE A 67 20.75 -6.35 13.03
N ALA A 68 19.89 -5.62 12.34
CA ALA A 68 20.05 -4.19 12.12
C ALA A 68 19.15 -3.42 13.08
N LYS A 69 19.73 -2.46 13.80
CA LYS A 69 19.02 -1.51 14.64
C LYS A 69 19.00 -0.16 13.96
N LEU A 70 17.83 0.27 13.49
CA LEU A 70 17.61 1.57 12.87
C LEU A 70 16.94 2.51 13.87
N GLU A 71 17.62 3.61 14.16
CA GLU A 71 17.19 4.62 15.13
C GLU A 71 16.88 5.93 14.42
N LEU A 72 15.70 6.50 14.70
CA LEU A 72 15.31 7.83 14.21
C LEU A 72 15.21 8.80 15.40
N LYS A 73 15.62 10.04 15.19
CA LYS A 73 15.47 11.11 16.17
C LYS A 73 14.10 11.76 16.03
N ILE A 74 13.22 11.57 17.01
CA ILE A 74 11.84 12.06 17.02
C ILE A 74 11.64 12.84 18.31
N ASN A 75 11.21 14.10 18.21
CA ASN A 75 11.05 15.00 19.37
C ASN A 75 12.32 15.09 20.25
N ASN A 76 13.49 15.11 19.61
CA ASN A 76 14.82 15.11 20.24
C ASN A 76 15.19 13.83 21.01
N GLU A 77 14.41 12.76 20.89
CA GLU A 77 14.70 11.44 21.46
C GLU A 77 15.04 10.43 20.37
N TRP A 78 15.97 9.53 20.66
CA TRP A 78 16.29 8.42 19.76
C TRP A 78 15.35 7.25 20.01
N ILE A 79 14.57 6.90 19.00
CA ILE A 79 13.68 5.74 19.05
C ILE A 79 14.27 4.66 18.15
N ALA A 80 14.42 3.45 18.68
CA ALA A 80 15.02 2.31 17.98
C ALA A 80 13.97 1.30 17.52
N LYS A 81 14.18 0.72 16.33
CA LYS A 81 13.53 -0.52 15.91
C LYS A 81 14.54 -1.45 15.28
N GLU A 82 14.31 -2.76 15.43
CA GLU A 82 15.25 -3.79 15.03
C GLU A 82 14.54 -4.88 14.21
N ASP A 83 15.26 -5.43 13.24
CA ASP A 83 14.90 -6.66 12.53
C ASP A 83 16.21 -7.30 12.02
N GLY A 84 16.16 -8.56 11.59
CA GLY A 84 17.33 -9.31 11.18
C GLY A 84 17.16 -10.06 9.88
N SER A 85 18.28 -10.51 9.34
CA SER A 85 18.33 -11.42 8.20
C SER A 85 19.47 -12.40 8.38
N GLY A 86 19.28 -13.62 7.87
CA GLY A 86 20.38 -14.54 7.64
C GLY A 86 21.33 -14.04 6.56
N ILE A 87 22.50 -14.69 6.48
CA ILE A 87 23.40 -14.57 5.33
C ILE A 87 22.72 -15.01 4.03
N THR A 88 23.24 -14.56 2.90
CA THR A 88 22.70 -14.86 1.56
C THR A 88 23.62 -15.81 0.80
N ASP A 89 23.11 -16.49 -0.24
CA ASP A 89 23.94 -17.34 -1.10
C ASP A 89 24.90 -16.53 -1.98
N TYR A 90 24.56 -15.28 -2.28
CA TYR A 90 25.38 -14.33 -3.04
C TYR A 90 25.91 -13.23 -2.11
N GLU A 91 27.21 -12.96 -2.14
CA GLU A 91 27.91 -12.01 -1.24
C GLU A 91 27.44 -12.12 0.23
N ALA A 92 27.51 -13.34 0.79
CA ALA A 92 26.86 -13.75 2.04
C ALA A 92 26.77 -12.72 3.16
N ILE A 93 27.90 -12.11 3.53
CA ILE A 93 27.97 -11.11 4.61
C ILE A 93 27.27 -9.81 4.20
N LYS A 94 27.63 -9.26 3.03
CA LYS A 94 27.08 -7.98 2.55
C LYS A 94 25.57 -8.07 2.28
N GLY A 95 25.13 -9.18 1.70
CA GLY A 95 23.72 -9.45 1.45
C GLY A 95 22.93 -9.60 2.75
N GLY A 96 23.46 -10.30 3.74
CA GLY A 96 22.86 -10.40 5.08
C GLY A 96 22.68 -9.04 5.76
N ILE A 97 23.73 -8.21 5.79
CA ILE A 97 23.69 -6.85 6.36
C ILE A 97 22.64 -5.99 5.63
N SER A 98 22.65 -6.01 4.29
CA SER A 98 21.71 -5.23 3.47
C SER A 98 20.27 -5.67 3.66
N CYS A 99 20.01 -6.97 3.76
CA CYS A 99 18.68 -7.51 4.03
C CYS A 99 18.20 -7.15 5.44
N ALA A 100 19.06 -7.24 6.46
CA ALA A 100 18.72 -6.81 7.82
C ALA A 100 18.36 -5.32 7.85
N PHE A 101 19.13 -4.45 7.18
CA PHE A 101 18.83 -3.02 7.07
C PHE A 101 17.47 -2.74 6.41
N LYS A 102 17.21 -3.37 5.25
CA LYS A 102 15.92 -3.23 4.54
C LYS A 102 14.73 -3.65 5.40
N ARG A 103 14.90 -4.71 6.19
CA ARG A 103 13.87 -5.19 7.12
C ARG A 103 13.66 -4.25 8.29
N ALA A 104 14.72 -3.75 8.93
CA ALA A 104 14.63 -2.75 10.00
C ALA A 104 13.94 -1.46 9.52
N ALA A 105 14.26 -1.00 8.31
CA ALA A 105 13.57 0.13 7.67
C ALA A 105 12.08 -0.16 7.40
N SER A 106 11.74 -1.39 7.02
CA SER A 106 10.34 -1.81 6.90
C SER A 106 9.58 -1.70 8.21
N VAL A 107 10.20 -1.92 9.38
CA VAL A 107 9.56 -1.70 10.72
C VAL A 107 9.22 -0.20 10.97
N TRP A 108 9.86 0.71 10.24
CA TRP A 108 9.52 2.14 10.19
C TRP A 108 8.49 2.51 9.12
N GLY A 109 8.07 1.56 8.29
CA GLY A 109 7.08 1.74 7.21
C GLY A 109 7.72 1.91 5.83
N VAL A 110 9.03 2.14 5.75
CA VAL A 110 9.75 2.37 4.49
C VAL A 110 9.72 1.10 3.64
N GLY A 111 9.08 1.18 2.48
CA GLY A 111 8.94 0.05 1.55
C GLY A 111 8.13 -1.12 2.09
N ARG A 112 7.41 -0.97 3.22
CA ARG A 112 6.63 -2.06 3.83
C ARG A 112 5.52 -2.57 2.91
N TYR A 113 4.90 -1.67 2.15
CA TYR A 113 3.85 -2.02 1.19
C TYR A 113 4.31 -3.07 0.17
N LEU A 114 5.61 -3.17 -0.14
CA LEU A 114 6.15 -4.16 -1.08
C LEU A 114 5.94 -5.61 -0.61
N TYR A 115 5.79 -5.84 0.70
CA TYR A 115 5.46 -7.16 1.25
C TYR A 115 3.99 -7.52 1.09
N GLU A 116 3.12 -6.54 0.84
CA GLU A 116 1.67 -6.70 0.67
C GLU A 116 1.29 -6.86 -0.81
N ILE A 117 2.24 -6.64 -1.73
CA ILE A 117 2.00 -6.78 -3.16
C ILE A 117 1.95 -8.25 -3.52
N GLU A 118 0.87 -8.67 -4.17
CA GLU A 118 0.76 -10.00 -4.74
C GLU A 118 1.79 -10.17 -5.86
N GLY A 119 2.69 -11.14 -5.70
CA GLY A 119 3.74 -11.42 -6.66
C GLY A 119 3.16 -11.94 -7.98
N GLN A 120 3.75 -11.52 -9.09
CA GLN A 120 3.37 -11.97 -10.42
C GLN A 120 4.23 -13.17 -10.82
N TRP A 121 3.62 -14.23 -11.34
CA TRP A 121 4.35 -15.32 -11.99
C TRP A 121 4.71 -14.91 -13.42
N LEU A 122 6.00 -14.90 -13.72
CA LEU A 122 6.52 -14.44 -15.01
C LEU A 122 7.45 -15.48 -15.64
N PRO A 123 7.52 -15.55 -16.98
CA PRO A 123 8.46 -16.41 -17.67
C PRO A 123 9.90 -16.06 -17.30
N ILE A 124 10.70 -17.08 -16.99
CA ILE A 124 12.11 -16.96 -16.64
C ILE A 124 13.00 -17.75 -17.60
N GLU A 125 14.27 -17.39 -17.63
CA GLU A 125 15.32 -18.18 -18.26
C GLU A 125 16.55 -18.28 -17.36
N GLN A 126 17.28 -19.38 -17.52
CA GLN A 126 18.51 -19.59 -16.78
C GLN A 126 19.62 -18.72 -17.35
N ARG A 127 20.30 -17.97 -16.47
CA ARG A 127 21.48 -17.18 -16.79
C ARG A 127 22.60 -17.53 -15.81
N GLY A 128 23.52 -18.37 -16.26
CA GLY A 128 24.56 -18.92 -15.40
C GLY A 128 23.97 -19.79 -14.29
N LYS A 129 24.24 -19.43 -13.03
CA LYS A 129 23.74 -20.14 -11.83
C LYS A 129 22.41 -19.58 -11.29
N SER A 130 21.84 -18.56 -11.93
CA SER A 130 20.59 -17.90 -11.50
C SER A 130 19.55 -17.88 -12.63
N TYR A 131 18.38 -17.32 -12.32
CA TYR A 131 17.30 -17.09 -13.27
C TYR A 131 17.07 -15.60 -13.42
N ILE A 132 16.70 -15.19 -14.62
CA ILE A 132 16.23 -13.83 -14.94
C ILE A 132 14.84 -13.90 -15.55
N PHE A 133 14.07 -12.83 -15.42
CA PHE A 133 12.81 -12.70 -16.12
C PHE A 133 13.05 -12.43 -17.61
N LYS A 134 12.26 -13.07 -18.48
CA LYS A 134 12.27 -12.81 -19.92
C LYS A 134 11.60 -11.49 -20.30
N GLU A 135 10.75 -10.99 -19.41
CA GLU A 135 10.07 -9.71 -19.53
C GLU A 135 10.32 -8.87 -18.28
N THR A 136 10.30 -7.54 -18.43
CA THR A 136 10.50 -6.62 -17.30
C THR A 136 9.29 -6.71 -16.37
N PRO A 137 9.48 -7.18 -15.12
CA PRO A 137 8.38 -7.21 -14.17
C PRO A 137 7.92 -5.79 -13.88
N LYS A 138 6.62 -5.65 -13.62
CA LYS A 138 6.03 -4.41 -13.12
C LYS A 138 5.32 -4.74 -11.82
N LEU A 139 5.13 -3.73 -10.97
CA LEU A 139 4.18 -3.93 -9.88
C LEU A 139 2.83 -4.25 -10.51
N ASN A 140 2.22 -5.35 -10.08
CA ASN A 140 0.82 -5.58 -10.35
C ASN A 140 0.06 -4.41 -9.71
N ASN A 141 -0.41 -3.48 -10.54
CA ASN A 141 -1.22 -2.33 -10.14
C ASN A 141 -2.62 -2.76 -9.67
N GLN A 142 -2.78 -3.95 -9.09
CA GLN A 142 -4.02 -4.32 -8.42
C GLN A 142 -4.37 -3.40 -7.24
N ASN A 143 -3.49 -2.44 -6.89
CA ASN A 143 -3.79 -1.35 -5.96
C ASN A 143 -3.40 0.07 -6.45
N LYS A 144 -3.20 0.30 -7.77
CA LYS A 144 -2.86 1.66 -8.26
C LYS A 144 -3.68 2.21 -9.42
N GLU A 145 -4.55 1.45 -10.09
CA GLU A 145 -5.46 2.03 -11.08
C GLU A 145 -6.85 1.37 -11.02
N ASN A 146 -7.86 2.17 -10.67
CA ASN A 146 -9.29 1.96 -10.97
C ASN A 146 -10.04 0.83 -10.24
N GLN A 147 -10.23 0.96 -8.93
CA GLN A 147 -11.61 1.14 -8.51
C GLN A 147 -11.84 2.65 -8.48
N ILE A 148 -12.72 3.14 -9.33
CA ILE A 148 -13.54 4.29 -8.94
C ILE A 148 -14.24 3.79 -7.68
N GLU A 149 -13.63 4.00 -6.51
CA GLU A 149 -14.40 4.02 -5.28
C GLU A 149 -15.32 5.22 -5.47
N GLU A 150 -16.49 4.96 -6.07
CA GLU A 150 -17.61 5.87 -5.95
C GLU A 150 -17.67 6.21 -4.47
N THR A 151 -17.42 7.47 -4.15
CA THR A 151 -17.49 7.96 -2.79
C THR A 151 -18.83 7.50 -2.21
N LYS A 152 -18.94 7.29 -0.89
CA LYS A 152 -20.24 6.93 -0.27
C LYS A 152 -21.36 7.87 -0.71
N GLU A 153 -21.01 9.12 -1.03
CA GLU A 153 -21.87 10.12 -1.63
C GLU A 153 -22.29 9.83 -3.07
N GLU A 154 -21.36 9.45 -3.96
CA GLU A 154 -21.67 9.04 -5.33
C GLU A 154 -22.53 7.77 -5.37
N ARG A 155 -22.21 6.76 -4.54
CA ARG A 155 -23.06 5.56 -4.40
C ARG A 155 -24.49 5.92 -3.98
N ALA A 156 -24.63 6.84 -3.03
CA ALA A 156 -25.94 7.30 -2.59
C ALA A 156 -26.67 8.11 -3.68
N LYS A 157 -25.95 8.96 -4.43
CA LYS A 157 -26.52 9.74 -5.55
C LYS A 157 -26.99 8.84 -6.69
N ASN A 158 -26.31 7.74 -6.95
CA ASN A 158 -26.58 6.85 -8.09
C ASN A 158 -27.72 5.85 -7.85
N ILE A 159 -28.33 5.82 -6.66
CA ILE A 159 -29.49 4.96 -6.39
C ILE A 159 -30.69 5.46 -7.20
N GLU A 160 -31.16 4.63 -8.13
CA GLU A 160 -32.37 4.88 -8.92
C GLU A 160 -33.63 4.46 -8.15
N LEU A 161 -34.65 5.32 -8.17
CA LEU A 161 -35.96 4.96 -7.63
C LEU A 161 -36.74 4.12 -8.64
N THR A 162 -37.19 2.96 -8.20
CA THR A 162 -38.02 2.06 -9.03
C THR A 162 -39.53 2.27 -8.83
N PHE A 163 -39.93 3.27 -8.03
CA PHE A 163 -41.31 3.55 -7.63
C PHE A 163 -41.57 5.05 -7.40
N GLY A 164 -42.85 5.41 -7.26
CA GLY A 164 -43.29 6.76 -6.90
C GLY A 164 -43.17 7.80 -8.02
N LYS A 165 -43.28 9.07 -7.65
CA LYS A 165 -43.32 10.23 -8.57
C LYS A 165 -42.06 10.35 -9.45
N TYR A 166 -40.91 9.94 -8.91
CA TYR A 166 -39.61 10.06 -9.57
C TYR A 166 -39.04 8.70 -9.99
N LYS A 167 -39.92 7.74 -10.33
CA LYS A 167 -39.51 6.45 -10.88
C LYS A 167 -38.63 6.64 -12.12
N GLY A 168 -37.49 5.97 -12.16
CA GLY A 168 -36.51 6.09 -13.25
C GLY A 168 -35.46 7.19 -13.06
N LYS A 169 -35.52 7.95 -11.95
CA LYS A 169 -34.52 8.96 -11.61
C LYS A 169 -33.67 8.53 -10.42
N THR A 170 -32.44 9.02 -10.40
CA THR A 170 -31.49 8.81 -9.32
C THR A 170 -31.72 9.77 -8.15
N LEU A 171 -31.34 9.39 -6.94
CA LEU A 171 -31.42 10.27 -5.76
C LEU A 171 -30.63 11.57 -5.96
N GLY A 172 -29.52 11.54 -6.70
CA GLY A 172 -28.72 12.72 -7.03
C GLY A 172 -29.40 13.68 -8.01
N GLU A 173 -30.24 13.19 -8.92
CA GLU A 173 -31.08 14.03 -9.79
C GLU A 173 -32.24 14.63 -8.99
N ILE A 174 -32.89 13.82 -8.16
CA ILE A 174 -34.02 14.27 -7.33
C ILE A 174 -33.54 15.29 -6.29
N LEU A 175 -32.35 15.12 -5.71
CA LEU A 175 -31.78 16.10 -4.78
C LEU A 175 -31.61 17.50 -5.42
N ARG A 176 -31.29 17.55 -6.73
CA ARG A 176 -31.16 18.79 -7.49
C ARG A 176 -32.51 19.40 -7.87
N GLU A 177 -33.50 18.57 -8.16
CA GLU A 177 -34.82 19.00 -8.65
C GLU A 177 -35.81 19.30 -7.51
N ASN A 178 -35.85 18.45 -6.48
CA ASN A 178 -36.78 18.53 -5.36
C ASN A 178 -36.23 17.83 -4.10
N LYS A 179 -35.50 18.60 -3.29
CA LYS A 179 -34.92 18.12 -2.03
C LYS A 179 -35.97 17.61 -1.03
N ASP A 180 -37.17 18.18 -0.99
CA ASP A 180 -38.22 17.79 -0.04
C ASP A 180 -38.73 16.37 -0.28
N TYR A 181 -38.61 15.87 -1.51
CA TYR A 181 -38.94 14.49 -1.81
C TYR A 181 -37.99 13.49 -1.15
N LEU A 182 -36.70 13.82 -0.98
CA LEU A 182 -35.77 12.98 -0.23
C LEU A 182 -36.16 12.94 1.26
N ILE A 183 -36.63 14.07 1.83
CA ILE A 183 -37.15 14.11 3.20
C ILE A 183 -38.39 13.20 3.31
N TYR A 184 -39.33 13.32 2.38
CA TYR A 184 -40.51 12.43 2.33
C TYR A 184 -40.11 10.94 2.29
N LEU A 185 -39.09 10.58 1.50
CA LEU A 185 -38.59 9.20 1.42
C LEU A 185 -37.98 8.71 2.72
N THR A 186 -37.34 9.57 3.52
CA THR A 186 -36.79 9.15 4.83
C THR A 186 -37.87 8.66 5.81
N THR A 187 -39.10 9.16 5.69
CA THR A 187 -40.22 8.82 6.58
C THR A 187 -41.19 7.80 5.98
N ASN A 188 -41.37 7.81 4.65
CA ASN A 188 -42.43 7.05 3.98
C ASN A 188 -41.92 5.87 3.14
N SER A 189 -40.61 5.74 2.92
CA SER A 189 -40.05 4.57 2.23
C SER A 189 -40.03 3.35 3.16
N LYS A 190 -40.16 2.16 2.58
CA LYS A 190 -39.94 0.88 3.28
C LYS A 190 -38.54 0.30 3.00
N ASP A 191 -37.80 0.89 2.06
CA ASP A 191 -36.47 0.43 1.69
C ASP A 191 -35.41 1.15 2.54
N THR A 192 -34.81 0.41 3.47
CA THR A 192 -33.77 0.88 4.38
C THR A 192 -32.55 1.44 3.66
N LYS A 193 -32.22 0.93 2.46
CA LYS A 193 -31.09 1.45 1.66
C LYS A 193 -31.39 2.85 1.14
N ILE A 194 -32.60 3.07 0.64
CA ILE A 194 -33.05 4.39 0.17
C ILE A 194 -33.12 5.37 1.33
N ILE A 195 -33.67 4.95 2.48
CA ILE A 195 -33.75 5.80 3.69
C ILE A 195 -32.36 6.25 4.13
N ASN A 196 -31.41 5.32 4.25
CA ASN A 196 -30.06 5.61 4.71
C ASN A 196 -29.30 6.49 3.70
N ALA A 197 -29.47 6.26 2.40
CA ALA A 197 -28.90 7.10 1.37
C ALA A 197 -29.48 8.53 1.39
N CYS A 198 -30.80 8.69 1.55
CA CYS A 198 -31.42 10.00 1.69
C CYS A 198 -30.93 10.74 2.94
N LYS A 199 -30.84 10.07 4.10
CA LYS A 199 -30.29 10.65 5.34
C LYS A 199 -28.84 11.11 5.15
N TYR A 200 -28.03 10.27 4.51
CA TYR A 200 -26.63 10.57 4.18
C TYR A 200 -26.52 11.81 3.28
N LEU A 201 -27.27 11.85 2.17
CA LEU A 201 -27.25 13.00 1.23
C LEU A 201 -27.80 14.31 1.83
N LEU A 202 -28.67 14.20 2.84
CA LEU A 202 -29.22 15.36 3.55
C LEU A 202 -28.37 15.79 4.76
N ASN A 203 -27.26 15.10 5.06
CA ASN A 203 -26.44 15.30 6.28
C ASN A 203 -27.26 15.24 7.58
N LEU A 204 -28.33 14.46 7.61
CA LEU A 204 -29.13 14.25 8.81
C LEU A 204 -28.40 13.25 9.70
N LYS A 205 -27.80 13.72 10.79
CA LYS A 205 -27.24 12.83 11.83
C LYS A 205 -28.36 11.96 12.38
N GLU A 206 -28.09 10.67 12.60
CA GLU A 206 -29.01 9.80 13.32
C GLU A 206 -29.41 10.47 14.63
N VAL A 207 -30.70 10.80 14.75
CA VAL A 207 -31.30 11.03 16.06
C VAL A 207 -31.52 9.63 16.63
N ALA A 208 -30.96 9.43 17.82
CA ALA A 208 -30.84 8.18 18.57
C ALA A 208 -32.08 7.29 18.55
#